data_AF-A0A3P8WUK0-F1
#
_entry.id   AF-A0A3P8WUK0-F1
#
_cell.length_a   1.000
_cell.length_b   1.000
_cell.length_c   1.000
_cell.angle_alpha   90.00
_cell.angle_beta   90.00
_cell.angle_gamma   90.00
#
_symmetry.space_group_name_H-M   'P 1'
#
loop_
_entity.id
_entity.type
_entity.pdbx_description
1 polymer ?
#
loop_
_entity_poly.entity_id
_entity_poly.type
_entity_poly.pdbx_seq_one_letter_code
_entity_poly.pdbx_strand_id
1 'polypeptide(L)' 'KAIAVAQKASEEDQAGKYEDAIVSYQHAVKYFLHILKEPQGKDGNQRIRDRCKEYLDRVDEIQYYLDNKKVIY' A
#
# COMPACT_ATOMS: atom_id res chain seq x y z
N LYS A 1 9.86 7.95 -6.80
CA LYS A 1 8.70 7.23 -7.39
C LYS A 1 7.88 6.49 -6.32
N ALA A 2 8.45 5.58 -5.53
CA ALA A 2 7.72 4.85 -4.48
C ALA A 2 6.92 5.75 -3.51
N ILE A 3 7.55 6.82 -3.01
CA ILE A 3 6.92 7.75 -2.05
C ILE A 3 5.72 8.49 -2.69
N ALA A 4 5.85 9.01 -3.91
CA ALA A 4 4.77 9.71 -4.59
C ALA A 4 3.56 8.79 -4.85
N VAL A 5 3.82 7.52 -5.19
CA VAL A 5 2.75 6.52 -5.40
C VAL A 5 2.06 6.17 -4.08
N ALA A 6 2.81 6.06 -2.99
CA ALA A 6 2.24 5.84 -1.66
C ALA A 6 1.40 7.03 -1.16
N GLN A 7 1.85 8.26 -1.42
CA GLN A 7 1.09 9.46 -1.09
C GLN A 7 -0.24 9.48 -1.87
N LYS A 8 -0.19 9.22 -3.18
CA LYS A 8 -1.38 9.10 -4.02
C LYS A 8 -2.34 8.03 -3.47
N ALA A 9 -1.83 6.85 -3.09
CA ALA A 9 -2.64 5.79 -2.51
C ALA A 9 -3.40 6.25 -1.25
N SER A 10 -2.72 7.03 -0.40
CA SER A 10 -3.31 7.56 0.83
C SER A 10 -4.38 8.63 0.54
N GLU A 11 -4.18 9.46 -0.47
CA GLU A 11 -5.17 10.45 -0.93
C GLU A 11 -6.42 9.77 -1.52
N GLU A 12 -6.24 8.69 -2.28
CA GLU A 12 -7.33 7.88 -2.84
C GLU A 12 -8.13 7.15 -1.74
N ASP A 13 -7.44 6.57 -0.75
CA ASP A 13 -8.05 5.93 0.41
C ASP A 13 -8.91 6.92 1.22
N GLN A 14 -8.32 8.08 1.56
CA GLN A 14 -9.05 9.14 2.28
C GLN A 14 -10.24 9.69 1.50
N ALA A 15 -10.16 9.72 0.16
CA ALA A 15 -11.25 10.12 -0.70
C ALA A 15 -12.32 9.02 -0.90
N GLY A 16 -12.16 7.85 -0.29
CA GLY A 16 -13.06 6.70 -0.45
C GLY A 16 -12.97 6.03 -1.83
N LYS A 17 -11.94 6.35 -2.62
CA LYS A 17 -11.66 5.73 -3.92
C LYS A 17 -10.90 4.42 -3.72
N TYR A 18 -11.56 3.48 -3.06
CA TYR A 18 -10.93 2.27 -2.54
C TYR A 18 -10.30 1.37 -3.61
N GLU A 19 -10.94 1.22 -4.77
CA GLU A 19 -10.38 0.41 -5.87
C GLU A 19 -9.10 1.03 -6.43
N ASP A 20 -9.06 2.36 -6.59
CA ASP A 20 -7.86 3.09 -7.02
C ASP A 20 -6.75 3.02 -5.95
N ALA A 21 -7.13 3.21 -4.68
CA ALA A 21 -6.21 3.14 -3.54
C ALA A 21 -5.52 1.78 -3.45
N ILE A 22 -6.26 0.67 -3.64
CA ILE A 22 -5.70 -0.69 -3.66
C ILE A 22 -4.60 -0.80 -4.72
N VAL A 23 -4.89 -0.38 -5.95
CA VAL A 23 -3.93 -0.45 -7.06
C VAL A 23 -2.69 0.41 -6.77
N SER A 24 -2.88 1.62 -6.24
CA SER A 24 -1.78 2.51 -5.88
C SER A 24 -0.92 1.96 -4.73
N TYR A 25 -1.51 1.39 -3.68
CA TYR A 25 -0.77 0.74 -2.60
C TYR A 25 0.07 -0.45 -3.09
N GLN A 26 -0.52 -1.33 -3.92
CA GLN A 26 0.21 -2.46 -4.52
C GLN A 26 1.38 -1.99 -5.39
N HIS A 27 1.20 -0.92 -6.18
CA HIS A 27 2.28 -0.31 -6.94
C HIS A 27 3.38 0.29 -6.04
N ALA A 28 3.01 0.96 -4.95
CA ALA A 28 3.97 1.48 -3.98
C ALA A 28 4.83 0.33 -3.41
N VAL A 29 4.19 -0.74 -2.95
CA VAL A 29 4.87 -1.96 -2.44
C VAL A 29 5.83 -2.53 -3.48
N LYS A 30 5.39 -2.67 -4.75
CA LYS A 30 6.25 -3.15 -5.83
C LYS A 30 7.51 -2.28 -6.01
N TYR A 31 7.38 -0.96 -5.92
CA TYR A 31 8.53 -0.06 -5.98
C TYR A 31 9.43 -0.16 -4.75
N PHE A 32 8.87 -0.31 -3.55
CA PHE A 32 9.64 -0.50 -2.33
C PHE A 32 10.42 -1.82 -2.33
N LEU A 33 9.82 -2.91 -2.81
CA LEU A 33 10.51 -4.20 -3.00
C LEU A 33 11.66 -4.10 -4.01
N HIS A 34 11.55 -3.24 -5.03
CA HIS A 34 12.66 -2.97 -5.94
C HIS A 34 13.83 -2.25 -5.24
N ILE A 35 13.53 -1.28 -4.37
CA ILE A 35 14.55 -0.57 -3.57
C ILE A 35 15.27 -1.54 -2.62
N LEU A 36 14.53 -2.50 -2.03
CA LEU A 36 15.08 -3.51 -1.12
C LEU A 36 16.09 -4.47 -1.74
N LYS A 37 16.28 -4.46 -3.07
CA LYS A 37 17.32 -5.27 -3.73
C LYS A 37 18.72 -4.83 -3.34
N GLU A 38 18.88 -3.55 -2.97
CA GLU A 38 20.16 -2.97 -2.54
C GLU A 38 20.17 -2.75 -1.02
N PRO A 39 21.33 -2.87 -0.33
CA PRO A 39 21.43 -2.54 1.09
C PRO A 39 21.14 -1.07 1.39
N GLN A 40 20.18 -0.80 2.26
CA GLN A 40 19.77 0.58 2.61
C GLN A 40 20.39 1.09 3.93
N GLY A 41 21.52 0.50 4.36
CA GLY A 41 22.15 0.78 5.65
C GLY A 41 21.49 0.06 6.82
N LYS A 42 21.95 0.34 8.05
CA LYS A 42 21.70 -0.46 9.26
C LYS A 42 20.22 -0.85 9.48
N ASP A 43 19.32 0.11 9.31
CA ASP A 43 17.88 -0.08 9.57
C ASP A 43 16.99 0.20 8.35
N GLY A 44 17.57 0.64 7.23
CA GLY A 44 16.79 1.09 6.07
C GLY A 44 15.95 -0.03 5.46
N ASN A 45 16.50 -1.24 5.40
CA ASN A 45 15.79 -2.40 4.88
C ASN A 45 14.57 -2.75 5.74
N GLN A 46 14.69 -2.68 7.06
CA GLN A 46 13.58 -3.00 7.96
C GLN A 46 12.46 -1.97 7.81
N ARG A 47 12.78 -0.67 7.81
CA ARG A 47 11.80 0.40 7.63
C ARG A 47 10.99 0.27 6.35
N ILE A 48 11.64 -0.14 5.26
CA ILE A 48 10.94 -0.36 3.98
C ILE A 48 10.03 -1.59 4.06
N ARG A 49 10.46 -2.68 4.72
CA ARG A 49 9.61 -3.87 4.93
C ARG A 49 8.39 -3.55 5.79
N ASP A 50 8.58 -2.81 6.88
CA ASP A 50 7.49 -2.37 7.76
C ASP A 50 6.47 -1.56 6.96
N ARG A 51 6.95 -0.64 6.11
CA ARG A 51 6.07 0.14 5.24
C ARG A 51 5.33 -0.70 4.19
N CYS A 52 6.00 -1.68 3.58
CA CYS A 52 5.33 -2.62 2.68
C CYS A 52 4.22 -3.38 3.40
N LYS A 53 4.48 -3.82 4.63
CA LYS A 53 3.50 -4.53 5.44
C LYS A 53 2.29 -3.64 5.75
N GLU A 54 2.52 -2.42 6.22
CA GLU A 54 1.43 -1.45 6.49
C GLU A 54 0.50 -1.26 5.27
N TYR A 55 1.06 -1.14 4.06
CA TYR A 55 0.26 -0.97 2.86
C TYR A 55 -0.50 -2.23 2.46
N LEU A 56 0.08 -3.42 2.65
CA LEU A 56 -0.61 -4.68 2.35
C LEU A 56 -1.72 -4.95 3.36
N ASP A 57 -1.47 -4.73 4.65
CA ASP A 57 -2.48 -4.85 5.71
C ASP A 57 -3.67 -3.91 5.40
N ARG A 58 -3.41 -2.67 4.96
CA ARG A 58 -4.46 -1.73 4.56
C ARG A 58 -5.23 -2.18 3.30
N VAL A 59 -4.56 -2.78 2.32
CA VAL A 59 -5.23 -3.36 1.13
C VAL A 59 -6.20 -4.45 1.55
N ASP A 60 -5.79 -5.34 2.46
CA ASP A 60 -6.65 -6.42 2.97
C ASP A 60 -7.88 -5.86 3.71
N GLU A 61 -7.70 -4.83 4.53
CA GLU A 61 -8.80 -4.12 5.20
C GLU A 61 -9.81 -3.52 4.21
N ILE A 62 -9.32 -2.83 3.18
CA ILE A 62 -10.18 -2.21 2.16
C ILE A 62 -10.92 -3.30 1.37
N GLN A 63 -10.23 -4.38 1.00
CA GLN A 63 -10.84 -5.49 0.26
C GLN A 63 -11.94 -6.17 1.08
N TYR A 64 -11.68 -6.42 2.37
CA TYR A 64 -12.67 -6.93 3.30
C TYR A 64 -13.89 -6.00 3.41
N TYR A 65 -13.67 -4.69 3.53
CA TYR A 65 -14.76 -3.71 3.56
C TYR A 65 -15.61 -3.75 2.28
N LEU A 66 -14.98 -3.79 1.10
CA LEU A 66 -15.69 -3.83 -0.18
C LEU A 66 -16.49 -5.13 -0.36
N ASP A 67 -15.94 -6.27 0.06
CA ASP A 67 -16.61 -7.56 -0.04
C ASP A 67 -17.82 -7.62 0.90
N ASN A 68 -17.69 -7.15 2.14
CA ASN A 68 -18.85 -7.06 3.05
C ASN A 68 -19.91 -6.08 2.55
N LYS A 69 -19.51 -4.96 1.93
CA LYS A 69 -20.45 -4.02 1.33
C LYS A 69 -21.25 -4.67 0.19
N LYS A 70 -20.63 -5.54 -0.62
CA LYS A 70 -21.30 -6.26 -1.72
C LYS A 70 -22.31 -7.30 -1.24
N VAL A 71 -22.13 -7.88 -0.05
CA VAL A 71 -23.05 -8.88 0.53
C VAL A 71 -24.35 -8.25 1.05
N ILE A 72 -24.38 -6.93 1.27
CA ILE A 72 -25.50 -6.21 1.88
C ILE A 72 -26.51 -5.67 0.83
N TYR A 73 -26.25 -5.83 -0.48
CA TYR A 73 -27.13 -5.36 -1.56
C TYR A 73 -27.68 -6.50 -2.42
#